data_AF-A1DJD5-F1
#
_entry.id   AF-A1DJD5-F1
#
_cell.length_a   1.000
_cell.length_b   1.000
_cell.length_c   1.000
_cell.angle_alpha   90.00
_cell.angle_beta   90.00
_cell.angle_gamma   90.00
#
_symmetry.space_group_name_H-M   'P 1'
#
loop_
_entity.id
_entity.type
_entity.pdbx_description
1 polymer ?
#
loop_
_entity_poly.entity_id
_entity_poly.type
_entity_poly.pdbx_seq_one_letter_code
_entity_poly.pdbx_strand_id
1 'polypeptide(L)'
;MVFSSWSSSVPFLKWPAELFSNVLQCFPTTRTSRRESGWFGADLGDAKRENSIMDDLEFVRVWFTDTKLSPEAAVWHHALDDVVKLIVPLPCQGGYIKYKKLADIAVDKDGVERVRRRYEAVRSLPLGSEDPMVVAQKPRDLTLKRVEACKQLLDAYHGRLAENDFDDQGRTWLERRLQWIVKELDTLQNSVQTVRIWYPICRRPLMRDAEIKGIGDVILAEVHLEDPSNVYAPVYSNRRPAGAMLVDLAVLPEHAATVRSKYLPVKNFAPFSGDDPLVYLDPGDDTDLKRALAFRKIISRYDRARRIRQSRGQIPGPENELISNWFSKCMTELEGRIKAIHGYETIRVWCSSHQKHPMASVRSKGLHDVVRAAVPLQDPNYRRVADDKTVHPEGAILVELAVHEEGVRRVVRQYGPPGFFPMSDDDPVVLSQPGKTMEDKRIAAYADLLGRYSRYLREERLGPMAKVWVAERLAGIENELSVIHPNRLETIRIRCPRYQSHPWEIIQKLDLGDVVREVVPLEDRLISQESIQVDLAVEPSGISRVGQLCELVKFQRLSEDDPIIQMQPDGDPHMRKFNGYNHVLRQFKEARALRQIDGALMFWYEKEIMDLESRIRRLGYV
;
A
#
# COMPACT_ATOMS: atom_id res chain seq x y z
N MET A 1 11.88 -38.71 32.34
CA MET A 1 13.00 -37.92 32.90
C MET A 1 12.81 -36.47 32.41
N VAL A 2 12.84 -35.39 33.20
CA VAL A 2 13.68 -35.03 34.37
C VAL A 2 15.12 -34.69 33.92
N PHE A 3 15.66 -33.47 34.06
CA PHE A 3 15.13 -32.20 34.62
C PHE A 3 15.99 -30.98 34.18
N SER A 4 15.38 -29.83 33.83
CA SER A 4 15.93 -28.45 34.04
C SER A 4 17.27 -28.04 33.36
N SER A 5 17.80 -26.80 33.41
CA SER A 5 17.43 -25.56 34.13
C SER A 5 17.85 -24.26 33.39
N TRP A 6 17.50 -23.08 33.94
CA TRP A 6 17.87 -21.70 33.54
C TRP A 6 19.41 -21.45 33.49
N SER A 7 20.00 -20.37 32.96
CA SER A 7 19.68 -18.92 33.12
C SER A 7 20.50 -18.08 32.10
N SER A 8 19.93 -17.19 31.27
CA SER A 8 19.60 -15.78 31.54
C SER A 8 20.75 -14.86 32.02
N SER A 9 21.38 -14.11 31.10
CA SER A 9 21.86 -12.73 31.33
C SER A 9 22.26 -12.02 30.02
N VAL A 10 22.17 -10.69 30.00
CA VAL A 10 22.64 -9.78 28.94
C VAL A 10 23.32 -8.60 29.63
N PRO A 11 24.55 -8.23 29.24
CA PRO A 11 24.78 -6.82 28.89
C PRO A 11 25.82 -6.56 27.78
N PHE A 12 25.49 -5.59 26.93
CA PHE A 12 26.35 -4.51 26.39
C PHE A 12 27.83 -4.73 25.99
N LEU A 13 28.11 -4.17 24.80
CA LEU A 13 29.31 -3.38 24.43
C LEU A 13 30.60 -4.05 23.95
N LYS A 14 31.24 -3.29 23.03
CA LYS A 14 32.66 -3.25 22.62
C LYS A 14 33.18 -4.32 21.65
N TRP A 15 33.59 -3.81 20.48
CA TRP A 15 34.79 -4.24 19.74
C TRP A 15 35.97 -4.51 20.69
N PRO A 16 36.86 -5.41 20.28
CA PRO A 16 38.22 -4.94 20.04
C PRO A 16 38.71 -5.24 18.62
N ALA A 17 39.81 -4.59 18.25
CA ALA A 17 40.63 -4.92 17.08
C ALA A 17 41.76 -5.90 17.48
N GLU A 18 42.74 -6.03 16.59
CA GLU A 18 44.03 -6.75 16.73
C GLU A 18 44.06 -8.26 16.40
N LEU A 19 45.30 -8.71 16.17
CA LEU A 19 45.77 -10.01 15.65
C LEU A 19 45.49 -10.24 14.14
N PHE A 20 46.49 -10.47 13.28
CA PHE A 20 47.91 -10.80 13.51
C PHE A 20 48.90 -9.84 12.81
N SER A 21 50.16 -9.89 13.27
CA SER A 21 51.31 -9.16 12.72
C SER A 21 52.52 -10.12 12.61
N ASN A 22 53.53 -9.73 11.82
CA ASN A 22 54.74 -10.49 11.44
C ASN A 22 54.44 -11.66 10.48
N VAL A 23 55.31 -12.05 9.53
CA VAL A 23 56.79 -12.17 9.57
C VAL A 23 57.51 -11.30 8.52
N LEU A 24 58.80 -11.05 8.74
CA LEU A 24 59.69 -10.17 7.96
C LEU A 24 60.81 -10.95 7.22
N GLN A 25 61.40 -10.27 6.22
CA GLN A 25 62.73 -10.47 5.61
C GLN A 25 63.00 -11.71 4.71
N CYS A 26 63.29 -11.42 3.43
CA CYS A 26 64.64 -11.57 2.88
C CYS A 26 64.85 -10.57 1.70
N PHE A 27 66.11 -10.16 1.46
CA PHE A 27 66.56 -9.08 0.55
C PHE A 27 67.58 -9.63 -0.49
N PRO A 28 68.20 -8.84 -1.40
CA PRO A 28 67.96 -7.47 -1.91
C PRO A 28 67.66 -7.53 -3.45
N THR A 29 67.83 -6.58 -4.39
CA THR A 29 68.21 -5.14 -4.58
C THR A 29 67.60 -4.73 -5.95
N THR A 30 67.47 -3.50 -6.50
CA THR A 30 67.91 -2.10 -6.28
C THR A 30 66.78 -1.20 -6.91
N ARG A 31 66.81 0.13 -7.15
CA ARG A 31 67.80 1.24 -7.07
C ARG A 31 67.03 2.53 -6.66
N THR A 32 67.73 3.62 -6.36
CA THR A 32 67.19 4.83 -5.70
C THR A 32 67.04 6.06 -6.60
N SER A 33 66.02 6.87 -6.31
CA SER A 33 66.07 8.34 -6.34
C SER A 33 65.21 8.87 -5.18
N ARG A 34 65.65 9.93 -4.47
CA ARG A 34 65.08 10.40 -3.20
C ARG A 34 65.33 11.89 -2.99
N ARG A 35 64.27 12.65 -2.69
CA ARG A 35 64.23 13.86 -1.85
C ARG A 35 62.76 14.24 -1.61
N GLU A 36 62.14 13.83 -0.52
CA GLU A 36 62.30 14.28 0.89
C GLU A 36 61.39 15.47 1.23
N SER A 37 60.41 15.18 2.07
CA SER A 37 59.54 16.13 2.75
C SER A 37 60.23 16.70 4.00
N GLY A 38 59.96 17.97 4.31
CA GLY A 38 60.10 18.53 5.66
C GLY A 38 58.80 18.33 6.43
N TRP A 39 58.88 18.10 7.75
CA TRP A 39 57.74 17.84 8.62
C TRP A 39 57.62 18.88 9.73
N PHE A 40 56.43 18.92 10.35
CA PHE A 40 56.02 19.64 11.57
C PHE A 40 55.81 21.17 11.48
N GLY A 41 54.53 21.53 11.53
CA GLY A 41 53.98 22.79 12.01
C GLY A 41 52.50 22.53 12.29
N ALA A 42 52.06 22.70 13.55
CA ALA A 42 50.68 22.38 13.93
C ALA A 42 49.83 23.64 13.90
N ASP A 43 48.64 23.58 13.28
CA ASP A 43 47.59 24.56 13.51
C ASP A 43 46.19 23.92 13.36
N LEU A 44 45.35 24.09 14.38
CA LEU A 44 43.96 23.61 14.41
C LEU A 44 43.06 24.64 13.70
N GLY A 45 43.30 24.87 12.41
CA GLY A 45 42.85 26.07 11.70
C GLY A 45 41.94 25.92 10.49
N ASP A 46 41.94 24.79 9.76
CA ASP A 46 41.48 24.77 8.35
C ASP A 46 40.19 23.96 8.01
N ALA A 47 39.43 23.50 9.00
CA ALA A 47 38.12 22.83 8.79
C ALA A 47 37.04 23.73 8.11
N LYS A 48 37.32 25.04 7.94
CA LYS A 48 36.51 25.97 7.14
C LYS A 48 36.93 26.06 5.66
N ARG A 49 38.10 25.53 5.29
CA ARG A 49 38.74 25.70 3.97
C ARG A 49 38.57 24.48 3.08
N GLU A 50 38.53 23.29 3.66
CA GLU A 50 38.04 22.07 2.97
C GLU A 50 36.63 22.30 2.39
N ASN A 51 35.77 22.99 3.14
CA ASN A 51 34.42 23.38 2.72
C ASN A 51 34.37 24.37 1.53
N SER A 52 35.46 25.08 1.19
CA SER A 52 35.48 25.94 -0.01
C SER A 52 36.06 25.27 -1.26
N ILE A 53 36.98 24.31 -1.10
CA ILE A 53 37.58 23.55 -2.22
C ILE A 53 36.55 22.59 -2.85
N MET A 54 35.49 22.26 -2.11
CA MET A 54 34.38 21.42 -2.55
C MET A 54 33.51 22.00 -3.69
N ASP A 55 33.58 23.30 -3.97
CA ASP A 55 32.71 23.98 -4.94
C ASP A 55 33.39 24.27 -6.30
N ASP A 56 34.66 23.85 -6.47
CA ASP A 56 35.47 24.08 -7.68
C ASP A 56 35.30 22.99 -8.77
N LEU A 57 34.59 21.88 -8.47
CA LEU A 57 34.36 20.77 -9.41
C LEU A 57 33.03 20.91 -10.17
N GLU A 58 33.11 21.32 -11.43
CA GLU A 58 31.96 21.38 -12.34
C GLU A 58 31.62 20.03 -12.98
N PHE A 59 30.36 19.88 -13.38
CA PHE A 59 29.80 18.69 -14.01
C PHE A 59 29.72 18.86 -15.53
N VAL A 60 30.28 17.90 -16.30
CA VAL A 60 30.15 17.88 -17.77
C VAL A 60 29.79 16.48 -18.27
N ARG A 61 28.59 16.33 -18.87
CA ARG A 61 28.14 15.12 -19.56
C ARG A 61 28.60 15.15 -21.02
N VAL A 62 29.31 14.12 -21.50
CA VAL A 62 29.90 14.10 -22.85
C VAL A 62 29.74 12.76 -23.56
N TRP A 63 29.80 12.80 -24.89
CA TRP A 63 30.00 11.62 -25.72
C TRP A 63 31.47 11.38 -26.05
N PHE A 64 31.95 10.18 -25.74
CA PHE A 64 33.21 9.63 -26.24
C PHE A 64 32.98 8.98 -27.59
N THR A 65 33.75 9.37 -28.61
CA THR A 65 33.58 8.92 -30.00
C THR A 65 34.49 7.76 -30.41
N ASP A 66 35.51 7.42 -29.62
CA ASP A 66 36.34 6.23 -29.84
C ASP A 66 35.71 4.99 -29.20
N THR A 67 35.53 3.93 -29.97
CA THR A 67 34.96 2.66 -29.54
C THR A 67 35.94 1.78 -28.79
N LYS A 68 37.23 1.86 -29.15
CA LYS A 68 38.30 0.97 -28.68
C LYS A 68 38.80 1.36 -27.29
N LEU A 69 38.73 2.65 -26.98
CA LEU A 69 39.12 3.20 -25.68
C LEU A 69 37.96 3.16 -24.69
N SER A 70 38.25 2.99 -23.40
CA SER A 70 37.31 3.35 -22.33
C SER A 70 37.28 4.88 -22.15
N PRO A 71 36.26 5.46 -21.48
CA PRO A 71 36.25 6.89 -21.17
C PRO A 71 37.52 7.36 -20.46
N GLU A 72 38.05 6.56 -19.55
CA GLU A 72 39.28 6.81 -18.78
C GLU A 72 40.49 6.81 -19.71
N ALA A 73 40.67 5.76 -20.51
CA ALA A 73 41.77 5.68 -21.48
C ALA A 73 41.73 6.84 -22.50
N ALA A 74 40.53 7.28 -22.89
CA ALA A 74 40.35 8.42 -23.80
C ALA A 74 40.66 9.78 -23.16
N VAL A 75 40.60 9.92 -21.83
CA VAL A 75 41.08 11.10 -21.09
C VAL A 75 42.61 11.11 -21.01
N TRP A 76 43.23 9.98 -20.65
CA TRP A 76 44.69 9.82 -20.68
C TRP A 76 45.28 10.09 -22.07
N HIS A 77 44.65 9.57 -23.14
CA HIS A 77 45.08 9.80 -24.53
C HIS A 77 44.91 11.26 -25.02
N HIS A 78 44.34 12.17 -24.23
CA HIS A 78 44.12 13.57 -24.61
C HIS A 78 44.80 14.59 -23.69
N ALA A 79 45.60 14.16 -22.71
CA ALA A 79 46.27 15.03 -21.73
C ALA A 79 45.27 15.98 -21.04
N LEU A 80 44.28 15.35 -20.40
CA LEU A 80 43.23 15.99 -19.60
C LEU A 80 43.22 15.45 -18.15
N ASP A 81 44.21 14.63 -17.80
CA ASP A 81 44.48 14.06 -16.47
C ASP A 81 44.84 15.12 -15.41
N ASP A 82 45.28 16.31 -15.83
CA ASP A 82 45.46 17.45 -14.95
C ASP A 82 44.14 18.10 -14.51
N VAL A 83 43.09 18.07 -15.35
CA VAL A 83 41.80 18.77 -15.13
C VAL A 83 40.59 17.87 -14.88
N VAL A 84 40.65 16.59 -15.23
CA VAL A 84 39.59 15.60 -14.96
C VAL A 84 39.92 14.89 -13.66
N LYS A 85 39.07 15.01 -12.63
CA LYS A 85 39.25 14.28 -11.35
C LYS A 85 38.47 12.96 -11.32
N LEU A 86 37.34 12.91 -12.02
CA LEU A 86 36.43 11.76 -11.97
C LEU A 86 35.73 11.56 -13.30
N ILE A 87 35.52 10.29 -13.65
CA ILE A 87 34.70 9.86 -14.78
C ILE A 87 33.72 8.80 -14.26
N VAL A 88 32.45 8.93 -14.64
CA VAL A 88 31.38 7.96 -14.36
C VAL A 88 30.80 7.51 -15.72
N PRO A 89 31.23 6.34 -16.24
CA PRO A 89 30.66 5.76 -17.45
C PRO A 89 29.15 5.50 -17.30
N LEU A 90 28.35 5.90 -18.28
CA LEU A 90 26.90 5.74 -18.24
C LEU A 90 26.42 4.65 -19.22
N PRO A 91 25.38 3.88 -18.89
CA PRO A 91 24.90 2.75 -19.70
C PRO A 91 24.05 3.20 -20.92
N CYS A 92 24.50 4.23 -21.64
CA CYS A 92 23.86 4.76 -22.84
C CYS A 92 24.84 4.75 -24.04
N GLN A 93 24.33 4.33 -25.20
CA GLN A 93 25.04 4.31 -26.47
C GLN A 93 24.30 5.17 -27.50
N GLY A 94 25.05 5.89 -28.33
CA GLY A 94 24.50 6.89 -29.26
C GLY A 94 23.50 6.33 -30.29
N GLY A 95 22.39 7.04 -30.50
CA GLY A 95 21.45 6.78 -31.58
C GLY A 95 22.05 7.06 -32.97
N TYR A 96 21.63 6.27 -33.98
CA TYR A 96 22.21 6.18 -35.35
C TYR A 96 23.70 5.79 -35.44
N ILE A 97 24.55 6.22 -34.51
CA ILE A 97 25.98 5.93 -34.46
C ILE A 97 26.24 5.08 -33.20
N LYS A 98 26.14 3.74 -33.36
CA LYS A 98 26.31 2.69 -32.32
C LYS A 98 27.72 2.61 -31.68
N TYR A 99 28.45 3.72 -31.71
CA TYR A 99 29.88 3.80 -31.44
C TYR A 99 30.22 4.87 -30.39
N LYS A 100 29.27 5.77 -30.06
CA LYS A 100 29.45 6.75 -28.98
C LYS A 100 29.10 6.15 -27.62
N LYS A 101 29.99 6.32 -26.63
CA LYS A 101 29.76 5.99 -25.21
C LYS A 101 29.45 7.28 -24.44
N LEU A 102 28.45 7.26 -23.55
CA LEU A 102 28.13 8.40 -22.69
C LEU A 102 28.90 8.30 -21.37
N ALA A 103 29.39 9.42 -20.83
CA ALA A 103 29.85 9.49 -19.44
C ALA A 103 29.57 10.88 -18.83
N ASP A 104 29.47 10.90 -17.50
CA ASP A 104 29.60 12.12 -16.72
C ASP A 104 31.06 12.30 -16.29
N ILE A 105 31.56 13.54 -16.33
CA ILE A 105 32.91 13.89 -15.92
C ILE A 105 32.83 15.00 -14.86
N ALA A 106 33.55 14.84 -13.75
CA ALA A 106 33.84 15.94 -12.81
C ALA A 106 35.20 16.55 -13.16
N VAL A 107 35.21 17.87 -13.34
CA VAL A 107 36.36 18.63 -13.82
C VAL A 107 36.61 19.84 -12.94
N ASP A 108 37.86 20.27 -12.84
CA ASP A 108 38.14 21.61 -12.34
C ASP A 108 37.43 22.64 -13.22
N LYS A 109 36.98 23.74 -12.60
CA LYS A 109 36.28 24.86 -13.26
C LYS A 109 36.93 25.37 -14.54
N ASP A 110 38.25 25.55 -14.54
CA ASP A 110 39.03 25.97 -15.72
C ASP A 110 39.19 24.85 -16.78
N GLY A 111 38.99 23.60 -16.37
CA GLY A 111 39.00 22.40 -17.22
C GLY A 111 37.74 22.21 -18.07
N VAL A 112 36.60 22.79 -17.66
CA VAL A 112 35.29 22.66 -18.32
C VAL A 112 35.37 22.93 -19.83
N GLU A 113 36.00 24.03 -20.22
CA GLU A 113 36.12 24.44 -21.61
C GLU A 113 37.15 23.61 -22.40
N ARG A 114 38.19 23.07 -21.74
CA ARG A 114 39.11 22.09 -22.35
C ARG A 114 38.38 20.80 -22.71
N VAL A 115 37.55 20.29 -21.79
CA VAL A 115 36.75 19.08 -21.99
C VAL A 115 35.66 19.29 -23.05
N ARG A 116 34.94 20.43 -23.03
CA ARG A 116 33.95 20.80 -24.06
C ARG A 116 34.52 21.01 -25.46
N ARG A 117 35.81 21.36 -25.58
CA ARG A 117 36.52 21.43 -26.88
C ARG A 117 36.99 20.07 -27.39
N ARG A 118 37.13 19.06 -26.54
CA ARG A 118 37.64 17.73 -26.92
C ARG A 118 36.56 16.67 -27.11
N TYR A 119 35.49 16.71 -26.34
CA TYR A 119 34.38 15.76 -26.44
C TYR A 119 33.07 16.47 -26.76
N GLU A 120 32.15 15.75 -27.40
CA GLU A 120 30.85 16.28 -27.78
C GLU A 120 29.96 16.38 -26.53
N ALA A 121 29.98 17.57 -25.91
CA ALA A 121 29.23 17.86 -24.69
C ALA A 121 27.71 17.84 -24.93
N VAL A 122 27.00 17.13 -24.06
CA VAL A 122 25.53 17.07 -24.07
C VAL A 122 24.98 18.40 -23.55
N ARG A 123 24.14 19.05 -24.38
CA ARG A 123 23.57 20.37 -24.10
C ARG A 123 22.21 20.34 -23.40
N SER A 124 21.53 19.20 -23.42
CA SER A 124 20.28 19.00 -22.70
C SER A 124 20.55 18.88 -21.19
N LEU A 125 19.61 19.39 -20.38
CA LEU A 125 19.69 19.27 -18.93
C LEU A 125 19.72 17.79 -18.51
N PRO A 126 20.54 17.40 -17.51
CA PRO A 126 20.56 16.03 -16.99
C PRO A 126 19.16 15.54 -16.65
N LEU A 127 18.78 14.38 -17.18
CA LEU A 127 17.44 13.79 -17.05
C LEU A 127 16.29 14.66 -17.61
N GLY A 128 16.56 15.60 -18.52
CA GLY A 128 15.55 16.30 -19.31
C GLY A 128 14.92 15.43 -20.40
N SER A 129 13.90 15.93 -21.10
CA SER A 129 13.23 15.22 -22.20
C SER A 129 14.12 14.88 -23.39
N GLU A 130 15.19 15.66 -23.57
CA GLU A 130 16.21 15.50 -24.62
C GLU A 130 17.53 14.94 -24.05
N ASP A 131 17.56 14.48 -22.81
CA ASP A 131 18.74 13.83 -22.24
C ASP A 131 18.93 12.44 -22.87
N PRO A 132 20.15 12.06 -23.32
CA PRO A 132 20.40 10.75 -23.93
C PRO A 132 19.98 9.54 -23.07
N MET A 133 20.15 9.61 -21.75
CA MET A 133 19.68 8.56 -20.84
C MET A 133 18.16 8.41 -20.90
N VAL A 134 17.41 9.50 -21.05
CA VAL A 134 15.94 9.51 -21.11
C VAL A 134 15.45 9.10 -22.51
N VAL A 135 16.04 9.66 -23.56
CA VAL A 135 15.67 9.37 -24.96
C VAL A 135 15.85 7.89 -25.28
N ALA A 136 16.91 7.25 -24.77
CA ALA A 136 17.22 5.84 -24.98
C ALA A 136 16.22 4.84 -24.36
N GLN A 137 15.37 5.27 -23.40
CA GLN A 137 14.48 4.35 -22.70
C GLN A 137 13.27 3.91 -23.54
N LYS A 138 12.87 2.65 -23.32
CA LYS A 138 11.77 1.95 -24.00
C LYS A 138 10.33 2.40 -23.66
N PRO A 139 9.99 2.87 -22.44
CA PRO A 139 8.63 3.32 -22.12
C PRO A 139 8.18 4.44 -23.07
N ARG A 140 6.88 4.58 -23.30
CA ARG A 140 6.35 5.68 -24.14
C ARG A 140 6.46 7.02 -23.43
N ASP A 141 6.05 7.02 -22.17
CA ASP A 141 5.77 8.23 -21.40
C ASP A 141 7.02 8.85 -20.81
N LEU A 142 7.10 10.18 -20.84
CA LEU A 142 8.28 10.93 -20.45
C LEU A 142 8.62 10.67 -18.97
N THR A 143 7.64 10.69 -18.08
CA THR A 143 7.87 10.41 -16.65
C THR A 143 8.44 9.01 -16.42
N LEU A 144 7.96 7.97 -17.13
CA LEU A 144 8.51 6.61 -17.04
C LEU A 144 9.93 6.51 -17.60
N LYS A 145 10.21 7.15 -18.74
CA LYS A 145 11.57 7.27 -19.29
C LYS A 145 12.53 7.94 -18.31
N ARG A 146 12.08 8.98 -17.61
CA ARG A 146 12.89 9.70 -16.61
C ARG A 146 13.17 8.83 -15.38
N VAL A 147 12.19 8.09 -14.85
CA VAL A 147 12.41 7.14 -13.73
C VAL A 147 13.43 6.07 -14.10
N GLU A 148 13.29 5.45 -15.27
CA GLU A 148 14.18 4.39 -15.73
C GLU A 148 15.61 4.91 -15.98
N ALA A 149 15.74 6.11 -16.54
CA ALA A 149 17.01 6.82 -16.67
C ALA A 149 17.64 7.19 -15.32
N CYS A 150 16.83 7.55 -14.30
CA CYS A 150 17.33 7.83 -12.95
C CYS A 150 17.91 6.59 -12.28
N LYS A 151 17.28 5.41 -12.43
CA LYS A 151 17.78 4.15 -11.88
C LYS A 151 19.12 3.77 -12.50
N GLN A 152 19.19 3.76 -13.83
CA GLN A 152 20.44 3.44 -14.54
C GLN A 152 21.57 4.44 -14.24
N LEU A 153 21.22 5.69 -13.90
CA LEU A 153 22.17 6.69 -13.40
C LEU A 153 22.60 6.42 -11.95
N LEU A 154 21.66 6.05 -11.07
CA LEU A 154 21.91 5.67 -9.68
C LEU A 154 22.83 4.44 -9.59
N ASP A 155 22.54 3.41 -10.38
CA ASP A 155 23.33 2.18 -10.49
C ASP A 155 24.77 2.46 -10.97
N ALA A 156 24.93 3.32 -11.98
CA ALA A 156 26.24 3.70 -12.50
C ALA A 156 27.08 4.47 -11.45
N TYR A 157 26.47 5.38 -10.71
CA TYR A 157 27.17 6.13 -9.64
C TYR A 157 27.48 5.27 -8.42
N HIS A 158 26.60 4.33 -8.03
CA HIS A 158 26.91 3.35 -6.99
C HIS A 158 28.01 2.37 -7.41
N GLY A 159 27.99 1.91 -8.67
CA GLY A 159 29.05 1.09 -9.25
C GLY A 159 30.40 1.81 -9.16
N ARG A 160 30.48 3.06 -9.63
CA ARG A 160 31.73 3.84 -9.57
C ARG A 160 32.17 4.10 -8.13
N LEU A 161 31.25 4.45 -7.21
CA LEU A 161 31.56 4.66 -5.79
C LEU A 161 32.15 3.40 -5.10
N ALA A 162 31.73 2.20 -5.52
CA ALA A 162 32.21 0.94 -4.96
C ALA A 162 33.68 0.63 -5.30
N GLU A 163 34.21 1.16 -6.40
CA GLU A 163 35.57 0.88 -6.89
C GLU A 163 36.67 1.51 -6.01
N ASN A 164 36.34 2.54 -5.21
CA ASN A 164 37.17 3.12 -4.14
C ASN A 164 38.58 3.60 -4.57
N ASP A 165 38.78 3.95 -5.84
CA ASP A 165 40.03 4.47 -6.42
C ASP A 165 40.16 6.01 -6.38
N PHE A 166 39.39 6.68 -5.53
CA PHE A 166 39.30 8.15 -5.44
C PHE A 166 39.97 8.70 -4.17
N ASP A 167 40.31 9.99 -4.22
CA ASP A 167 40.48 10.80 -3.02
C ASP A 167 39.12 11.15 -2.37
N ASP A 168 39.17 11.73 -1.17
CA ASP A 168 37.96 12.09 -0.43
C ASP A 168 37.15 13.21 -1.12
N GLN A 169 37.78 14.08 -1.92
CA GLN A 169 37.09 15.12 -2.70
C GLN A 169 36.20 14.49 -3.79
N GLY A 170 36.75 13.53 -4.54
CA GLY A 170 36.02 12.75 -5.54
C GLY A 170 34.91 11.89 -4.92
N ARG A 171 35.17 11.26 -3.76
CA ARG A 171 34.14 10.53 -3.00
C ARG A 171 32.99 11.44 -2.57
N THR A 172 33.25 12.57 -1.93
CA THR A 172 32.18 13.46 -1.46
C THR A 172 31.44 14.13 -2.63
N TRP A 173 32.08 14.34 -3.79
CA TRP A 173 31.38 14.76 -5.02
C TRP A 173 30.42 13.67 -5.52
N LEU A 174 30.83 12.40 -5.57
CA LEU A 174 29.96 11.27 -5.91
C LEU A 174 28.76 11.18 -4.95
N GLU A 175 28.98 11.32 -3.64
CA GLU A 175 27.92 11.29 -2.63
C GLU A 175 26.93 12.45 -2.77
N ARG A 176 27.41 13.70 -2.96
CA ARG A 176 26.56 14.86 -3.27
C ARG A 176 25.72 14.61 -4.53
N ARG A 177 26.31 13.99 -5.56
CA ARG A 177 25.62 13.72 -6.84
C ARG A 177 24.60 12.59 -6.72
N LEU A 178 24.91 11.53 -5.97
CA LEU A 178 23.97 10.46 -5.59
C LEU A 178 22.77 11.02 -4.81
N GLN A 179 22.98 11.90 -3.82
CA GLN A 179 21.89 12.57 -3.09
C GLN A 179 20.95 13.36 -4.02
N TRP A 180 21.48 14.02 -5.05
CA TRP A 180 20.66 14.66 -6.09
C TRP A 180 19.88 13.65 -6.94
N ILE A 181 20.51 12.56 -7.39
CA ILE A 181 19.84 11.50 -8.17
C ILE A 181 18.69 10.87 -7.38
N VAL A 182 18.91 10.55 -6.10
CA VAL A 182 17.89 10.01 -5.19
C VAL A 182 16.73 11.00 -5.01
N LYS A 183 17.01 12.29 -4.87
CA LYS A 183 15.98 13.34 -4.73
C LYS A 183 15.15 13.53 -6.01
N GLU A 184 15.77 13.50 -7.19
CA GLU A 184 15.05 13.54 -8.47
C GLU A 184 14.21 12.27 -8.68
N LEU A 185 14.75 11.09 -8.31
CA LEU A 185 14.02 9.82 -8.38
C LEU A 185 12.80 9.82 -7.47
N ASP A 186 12.92 10.27 -6.21
CA ASP A 186 11.78 10.45 -5.30
C ASP A 186 10.75 11.45 -5.87
N THR A 187 11.21 12.59 -6.39
CA THR A 187 10.35 13.62 -6.99
C THR A 187 9.55 13.06 -8.18
N LEU A 188 10.19 12.26 -9.03
CA LEU A 188 9.53 11.56 -10.15
C LEU A 188 8.60 10.45 -9.65
N GLN A 189 9.02 9.67 -8.65
CA GLN A 189 8.21 8.61 -8.06
C GLN A 189 6.94 9.14 -7.37
N ASN A 190 7.02 10.32 -6.76
CA ASN A 190 5.91 11.01 -6.13
C ASN A 190 5.11 11.92 -7.09
N SER A 191 5.44 11.96 -8.38
CA SER A 191 4.82 12.87 -9.37
C SER A 191 3.41 12.47 -9.81
N VAL A 192 3.01 11.20 -9.65
CA VAL A 192 1.70 10.68 -10.08
C VAL A 192 0.56 11.51 -9.49
N GLN A 193 -0.35 11.97 -10.35
CA GLN A 193 -1.49 12.79 -9.97
C GLN A 193 -2.75 11.93 -9.78
N THR A 194 -3.51 12.26 -8.74
CA THR A 194 -4.89 11.80 -8.58
C THR A 194 -5.83 12.65 -9.43
N VAL A 195 -6.62 12.03 -10.29
CA VAL A 195 -7.66 12.68 -11.10
C VAL A 195 -9.02 12.12 -10.71
N ARG A 196 -9.78 12.89 -9.90
CA ARG A 196 -11.14 12.50 -9.47
C ARG A 196 -12.17 12.80 -10.55
N ILE A 197 -12.96 11.78 -10.90
CA ILE A 197 -13.98 11.84 -11.95
C ILE A 197 -15.34 11.32 -11.47
N TRP A 198 -16.41 11.76 -12.14
CA TRP A 198 -17.69 11.05 -12.13
C TRP A 198 -17.72 10.03 -13.28
N TYR A 199 -17.94 8.75 -12.95
CA TYR A 199 -18.03 7.66 -13.94
C TYR A 199 -19.41 6.97 -13.95
N PRO A 200 -20.13 6.94 -15.09
CA PRO A 200 -21.44 6.30 -15.20
C PRO A 200 -21.34 4.77 -15.31
N ILE A 201 -21.78 4.04 -14.28
CA ILE A 201 -21.65 2.57 -14.20
C ILE A 201 -22.40 1.84 -15.32
N CYS A 202 -23.55 2.36 -15.73
CA CYS A 202 -24.50 1.68 -16.63
C CYS A 202 -24.01 1.48 -18.09
N ARG A 203 -22.74 1.75 -18.42
CA ARG A 203 -22.22 1.70 -19.80
C ARG A 203 -21.22 0.57 -20.08
N ARG A 204 -20.17 0.41 -19.25
CA ARG A 204 -19.06 -0.58 -19.38
C ARG A 204 -18.15 -0.53 -18.14
N PRO A 205 -17.22 -1.50 -17.96
CA PRO A 205 -16.05 -1.32 -17.09
C PRO A 205 -15.23 -0.09 -17.51
N LEU A 206 -14.68 0.63 -16.53
CA LEU A 206 -13.98 1.91 -16.72
C LEU A 206 -12.81 1.82 -17.70
N MET A 207 -11.87 0.88 -17.52
CA MET A 207 -10.77 0.67 -18.48
C MET A 207 -11.25 0.46 -19.93
N ARG A 208 -12.36 -0.25 -20.17
CA ARG A 208 -12.93 -0.43 -21.53
C ARG A 208 -13.51 0.85 -22.12
N ASP A 209 -14.05 1.75 -21.28
CA ASP A 209 -14.47 3.08 -21.72
C ASP A 209 -13.26 3.99 -21.98
N ALA A 210 -12.18 3.86 -21.20
CA ALA A 210 -10.92 4.57 -21.41
C ALA A 210 -10.22 4.13 -22.71
N GLU A 211 -10.15 2.82 -22.99
CA GLU A 211 -9.71 2.24 -24.27
C GLU A 211 -10.46 2.86 -25.45
N ILE A 212 -11.80 2.83 -25.42
CA ILE A 212 -12.67 3.40 -26.47
C ILE A 212 -12.46 4.92 -26.65
N LYS A 213 -12.08 5.62 -25.59
CA LYS A 213 -11.80 7.07 -25.61
C LYS A 213 -10.38 7.41 -26.06
N GLY A 214 -9.51 6.43 -26.28
CA GLY A 214 -8.10 6.61 -26.62
C GLY A 214 -7.26 7.13 -25.45
N ILE A 215 -7.56 6.67 -24.22
CA ILE A 215 -6.84 7.00 -22.98
C ILE A 215 -6.68 5.80 -22.03
N GLY A 216 -6.87 4.57 -22.52
CA GLY A 216 -6.71 3.36 -21.70
C GLY A 216 -5.25 3.07 -21.30
N ASP A 217 -4.30 3.56 -22.10
CA ASP A 217 -2.85 3.41 -21.87
C ASP A 217 -2.25 4.53 -20.99
N VAL A 218 -2.99 5.61 -20.70
CA VAL A 218 -2.51 6.72 -19.85
C VAL A 218 -3.05 6.69 -18.41
N ILE A 219 -3.94 5.74 -18.08
CA ILE A 219 -4.46 5.50 -16.73
C ILE A 219 -3.67 4.36 -16.10
N LEU A 220 -2.90 4.67 -15.05
CA LEU A 220 -2.04 3.71 -14.38
C LEU A 220 -2.83 2.79 -13.44
N ALA A 221 -3.81 3.34 -12.73
CA ALA A 221 -4.69 2.63 -11.79
C ALA A 221 -6.01 3.40 -11.56
N GLU A 222 -7.03 2.70 -11.05
CA GLU A 222 -8.32 3.24 -10.66
C GLU A 222 -8.68 2.81 -9.23
N VAL A 223 -9.32 3.70 -8.45
CA VAL A 223 -9.87 3.41 -7.12
C VAL A 223 -11.30 3.93 -7.05
N HIS A 224 -12.27 3.03 -6.96
CA HIS A 224 -13.69 3.39 -6.82
C HIS A 224 -13.94 3.82 -5.37
N LEU A 225 -14.33 5.07 -5.16
CA LEU A 225 -14.47 5.66 -3.81
C LEU A 225 -15.81 5.28 -3.18
N GLU A 226 -16.85 5.24 -4.00
CA GLU A 226 -18.17 4.75 -3.63
C GLU A 226 -18.28 3.24 -3.78
N ASP A 227 -19.33 2.65 -3.22
CA ASP A 227 -19.73 1.31 -3.64
C ASP A 227 -20.49 1.37 -4.97
N PRO A 228 -20.25 0.45 -5.93
CA PRO A 228 -21.07 0.33 -7.13
C PRO A 228 -22.57 0.17 -6.84
N SER A 229 -22.92 -0.34 -5.66
CA SER A 229 -24.31 -0.44 -5.20
C SER A 229 -24.92 0.86 -4.66
N ASN A 230 -24.10 1.83 -4.22
CA ASN A 230 -24.56 3.16 -3.77
C ASN A 230 -24.99 4.08 -4.93
N VAL A 231 -24.87 3.61 -6.17
CA VAL A 231 -25.27 4.33 -7.39
C VAL A 231 -26.78 4.30 -7.62
N TYR A 232 -27.49 3.38 -6.95
CA TYR A 232 -28.95 3.28 -6.95
C TYR A 232 -29.62 4.03 -5.78
N ALA A 233 -28.83 4.71 -4.93
CA ALA A 233 -29.38 5.66 -3.99
C ALA A 233 -30.11 6.80 -4.76
N PRO A 234 -31.26 7.29 -4.25
CA PRO A 234 -31.97 8.44 -4.84
C PRO A 234 -31.07 9.64 -5.14
N VAL A 235 -31.55 10.54 -6.02
CA VAL A 235 -30.83 11.75 -6.46
C VAL A 235 -30.80 12.79 -5.33
N TYR A 236 -29.98 12.52 -4.31
CA TYR A 236 -29.91 13.30 -3.07
C TYR A 236 -29.19 14.65 -3.18
N SER A 237 -28.74 15.05 -4.38
CA SER A 237 -28.38 16.43 -4.66
C SER A 237 -28.44 16.74 -6.16
N ASN A 238 -28.66 18.01 -6.51
CA ASN A 238 -28.55 18.56 -7.87
C ASN A 238 -27.11 18.58 -8.41
N ARG A 239 -26.18 17.81 -7.81
CA ARG A 239 -24.73 17.85 -8.08
C ARG A 239 -24.14 16.49 -8.50
N ARG A 240 -24.86 15.38 -8.30
CA ARG A 240 -24.46 14.03 -8.73
C ARG A 240 -25.09 13.69 -10.09
N PRO A 241 -24.32 13.32 -11.13
CA PRO A 241 -24.89 12.78 -12.35
C PRO A 241 -25.58 11.44 -12.09
N ALA A 242 -26.81 11.26 -12.59
CA ALA A 242 -27.57 10.04 -12.39
C ALA A 242 -26.80 8.80 -12.93
N GLY A 243 -26.72 7.74 -12.12
CA GLY A 243 -26.00 6.52 -12.48
C GLY A 243 -24.46 6.62 -12.41
N ALA A 244 -23.89 7.69 -11.85
CA ALA A 244 -22.43 7.87 -11.74
C ALA A 244 -21.88 7.70 -10.31
N MET A 245 -20.69 7.10 -10.22
CA MET A 245 -19.87 6.99 -8.99
C MET A 245 -18.63 7.88 -9.06
N LEU A 246 -18.10 8.27 -7.90
CA LEU A 246 -16.76 8.85 -7.78
C LEU A 246 -15.66 7.80 -7.92
N VAL A 247 -14.69 8.09 -8.79
CA VAL A 247 -13.46 7.30 -8.98
C VAL A 247 -12.26 8.23 -8.94
N ASP A 248 -11.21 7.84 -8.21
CA ASP A 248 -9.88 8.42 -8.29
C ASP A 248 -9.01 7.63 -9.27
N LEU A 249 -8.43 8.32 -10.25
CA LEU A 249 -7.50 7.76 -11.23
C LEU A 249 -6.06 8.14 -10.90
N ALA A 250 -5.13 7.20 -10.98
CA ALA A 250 -3.70 7.45 -10.99
C ALA A 250 -3.23 7.76 -12.42
N VAL A 251 -2.72 8.97 -12.65
CA VAL A 251 -2.39 9.48 -13.99
C VAL A 251 -1.03 10.20 -13.95
N LEU A 252 -0.20 10.03 -14.98
CA LEU A 252 1.06 10.78 -15.11
C LEU A 252 0.80 12.29 -15.31
N PRO A 253 1.69 13.18 -14.85
CA PRO A 253 1.52 14.63 -14.99
C PRO A 253 1.19 15.10 -16.41
N GLU A 254 1.86 14.54 -17.42
CA GLU A 254 1.65 14.85 -18.83
C GLU A 254 0.23 14.52 -19.34
N HIS A 255 -0.45 13.53 -18.73
CA HIS A 255 -1.74 13.01 -19.20
C HIS A 255 -2.94 13.52 -18.38
N ALA A 256 -2.70 14.15 -17.22
CA ALA A 256 -3.75 14.59 -16.32
C ALA A 256 -4.75 15.56 -16.98
N ALA A 257 -4.28 16.44 -17.89
CA ALA A 257 -5.15 17.31 -18.68
C ALA A 257 -6.02 16.52 -19.68
N THR A 258 -5.43 15.54 -20.37
CA THR A 258 -6.12 14.68 -21.34
C THR A 258 -7.25 13.91 -20.67
N VAL A 259 -6.98 13.24 -19.54
CA VAL A 259 -7.99 12.49 -18.78
C VAL A 259 -9.13 13.41 -18.28
N ARG A 260 -8.80 14.61 -17.77
CA ARG A 260 -9.78 15.63 -17.34
C ARG A 260 -10.65 16.19 -18.48
N SER A 261 -10.30 15.97 -19.75
CA SER A 261 -11.13 16.35 -20.91
C SER A 261 -12.07 15.24 -21.41
N LYS A 262 -11.79 13.98 -21.06
CA LYS A 262 -12.50 12.77 -21.55
C LYS A 262 -13.53 12.21 -20.56
N TYR A 263 -13.43 12.61 -19.29
CA TYR A 263 -14.40 12.35 -18.22
C TYR A 263 -14.96 13.67 -17.70
N LEU A 264 -16.09 13.62 -17.00
CA LEU A 264 -16.60 14.78 -16.27
C LEU A 264 -15.75 14.96 -15.00
N PRO A 265 -14.87 15.98 -14.93
CA PRO A 265 -14.03 16.18 -13.75
C PRO A 265 -14.89 16.75 -12.62
N VAL A 266 -14.53 16.42 -11.38
CA VAL A 266 -15.22 16.92 -10.18
C VAL A 266 -14.83 18.38 -9.93
N LYS A 267 -15.41 19.30 -10.72
CA LYS A 267 -15.14 20.74 -10.65
C LYS A 267 -15.63 21.34 -9.32
N ASN A 268 -14.83 22.24 -8.76
CA ASN A 268 -15.14 23.12 -7.64
C ASN A 268 -15.40 22.46 -6.27
N PHE A 269 -15.22 21.14 -6.11
CA PHE A 269 -15.21 20.52 -4.79
C PHE A 269 -13.80 20.63 -4.19
N ALA A 270 -13.69 21.29 -3.03
CA ALA A 270 -12.57 21.06 -2.14
C ALA A 270 -12.73 19.63 -1.58
N PRO A 271 -11.80 18.68 -1.84
CA PRO A 271 -11.98 17.30 -1.42
C PRO A 271 -12.14 17.22 0.09
N PHE A 272 -13.22 16.55 0.52
CA PHE A 272 -13.57 16.32 1.93
C PHE A 272 -13.97 17.58 2.72
N SER A 273 -14.41 18.62 2.00
CA SER A 273 -15.30 19.65 2.55
C SER A 273 -16.65 19.04 2.98
N GLY A 274 -17.48 19.81 3.70
CA GLY A 274 -18.84 19.35 4.08
C GLY A 274 -19.76 19.09 2.88
N ASP A 275 -19.45 19.72 1.74
CA ASP A 275 -20.13 19.57 0.46
C ASP A 275 -19.62 18.37 -0.38
N ASP A 276 -18.58 17.66 0.06
CA ASP A 276 -18.09 16.46 -0.64
C ASP A 276 -19.12 15.32 -0.52
N PRO A 277 -19.56 14.69 -1.63
CA PRO A 277 -20.55 13.61 -1.61
C PRO A 277 -20.19 12.46 -0.65
N LEU A 278 -18.90 12.18 -0.46
CA LEU A 278 -18.43 11.09 0.39
C LEU A 278 -18.58 11.42 1.88
N VAL A 279 -18.58 12.72 2.24
CA VAL A 279 -18.82 13.24 3.60
C VAL A 279 -20.31 13.39 3.87
N TYR A 280 -21.08 13.89 2.89
CA TYR A 280 -22.51 14.15 3.05
C TYR A 280 -23.33 12.87 3.32
N LEU A 281 -22.89 11.72 2.80
CA LEU A 281 -23.57 10.42 2.91
C LEU A 281 -23.58 9.81 4.32
N ASP A 282 -22.76 10.28 5.28
CA ASP A 282 -22.80 9.78 6.65
C ASP A 282 -23.90 10.45 7.49
N PRO A 283 -24.68 9.70 8.31
CA PRO A 283 -25.76 10.24 9.11
C PRO A 283 -25.26 11.00 10.36
N GLY A 284 -26.08 11.96 10.84
CA GLY A 284 -25.79 12.82 12.00
C GLY A 284 -25.51 14.28 11.62
N ASP A 285 -25.20 15.10 12.61
CA ASP A 285 -24.99 16.56 12.44
C ASP A 285 -23.52 16.99 12.55
N ASP A 286 -22.68 16.19 13.21
CA ASP A 286 -21.25 16.50 13.40
C ASP A 286 -20.47 16.30 12.08
N THR A 287 -20.01 17.39 11.50
CA THR A 287 -19.35 17.38 10.18
C THR A 287 -17.95 16.77 10.22
N ASP A 288 -17.24 16.85 11.35
CA ASP A 288 -15.88 16.32 11.47
C ASP A 288 -15.88 14.81 11.73
N LEU A 289 -16.89 14.30 12.45
CA LEU A 289 -17.20 12.88 12.51
C LEU A 289 -17.51 12.31 11.11
N LYS A 290 -18.34 12.99 10.31
CA LYS A 290 -18.59 12.58 8.91
C LYS A 290 -17.31 12.58 8.07
N ARG A 291 -16.49 13.62 8.16
CA ARG A 291 -15.21 13.69 7.42
C ARG A 291 -14.29 12.53 7.78
N ALA A 292 -14.12 12.23 9.07
CA ALA A 292 -13.27 11.12 9.51
C ALA A 292 -13.80 9.75 9.04
N LEU A 293 -15.12 9.51 9.11
CA LEU A 293 -15.75 8.30 8.59
C LEU A 293 -15.59 8.18 7.06
N ALA A 294 -15.78 9.27 6.32
CA ALA A 294 -15.60 9.33 4.87
C ALA A 294 -14.13 9.06 4.47
N PHE A 295 -13.17 9.75 5.09
CA PHE A 295 -11.74 9.50 4.90
C PHE A 295 -11.39 8.02 5.16
N ARG A 296 -11.90 7.43 6.24
CA ARG A 296 -11.64 6.02 6.56
C ARG A 296 -12.21 5.07 5.52
N LYS A 297 -13.46 5.26 5.07
CA LYS A 297 -14.04 4.46 3.97
C LYS A 297 -13.14 4.50 2.74
N ILE A 298 -12.53 5.65 2.45
CA ILE A 298 -11.65 5.84 1.30
C ILE A 298 -10.27 5.21 1.51
N ILE A 299 -9.66 5.30 2.69
CA ILE A 299 -8.44 4.53 2.99
C ILE A 299 -8.69 3.04 2.79
N SER A 300 -9.84 2.53 3.28
CA SER A 300 -10.28 1.17 3.01
C SER A 300 -10.40 0.90 1.50
N ARG A 301 -10.99 1.80 0.69
CA ARG A 301 -11.02 1.64 -0.78
C ARG A 301 -9.63 1.65 -1.44
N TYR A 302 -8.70 2.47 -0.96
CA TYR A 302 -7.33 2.54 -1.47
C TYR A 302 -6.53 1.27 -1.13
N ASP A 303 -6.55 0.82 0.12
CA ASP A 303 -5.94 -0.45 0.55
C ASP A 303 -6.57 -1.65 -0.20
N ARG A 304 -7.91 -1.69 -0.28
CA ARG A 304 -8.69 -2.66 -1.06
C ARG A 304 -8.19 -2.73 -2.51
N ALA A 305 -8.09 -1.60 -3.21
CA ALA A 305 -7.60 -1.54 -4.59
C ALA A 305 -6.11 -1.89 -4.74
N ARG A 306 -5.26 -1.52 -3.77
CA ARG A 306 -3.84 -1.90 -3.71
C ARG A 306 -3.70 -3.43 -3.64
N ARG A 307 -4.50 -4.09 -2.80
CA ARG A 307 -4.52 -5.55 -2.66
C ARG A 307 -4.95 -6.27 -3.96
N ILE A 308 -5.96 -5.78 -4.70
CA ILE A 308 -6.29 -6.32 -6.06
C ILE A 308 -5.05 -6.34 -6.96
N ARG A 309 -4.32 -5.23 -6.98
CA ARG A 309 -3.18 -5.07 -7.90
C ARG A 309 -2.05 -6.03 -7.54
N GLN A 310 -1.87 -6.30 -6.25
CA GLN A 310 -0.91 -7.30 -5.77
C GLN A 310 -1.38 -8.74 -6.08
N SER A 311 -2.66 -9.07 -5.87
CA SER A 311 -3.22 -10.42 -6.11
C SER A 311 -3.32 -10.80 -7.60
N ARG A 312 -3.35 -9.83 -8.51
CA ARG A 312 -3.30 -10.07 -9.98
C ARG A 312 -1.90 -10.44 -10.50
N GLY A 313 -0.88 -10.44 -9.64
CA GLY A 313 0.51 -10.70 -10.00
C GLY A 313 1.23 -9.43 -10.46
N GLN A 314 2.45 -9.22 -9.97
CA GLN A 314 3.27 -8.07 -10.36
C GLN A 314 4.00 -8.37 -11.67
N ILE A 315 3.80 -7.52 -12.67
CA ILE A 315 4.78 -7.36 -13.76
C ILE A 315 5.88 -6.42 -13.22
N PRO A 316 7.14 -6.86 -13.08
CA PRO A 316 8.22 -5.98 -12.60
C PRO A 316 8.45 -4.85 -13.62
N GLY A 317 8.47 -3.61 -13.15
CA GLY A 317 8.67 -2.42 -13.98
C GLY A 317 8.34 -1.10 -13.26
N PRO A 318 8.85 0.04 -13.77
CA PRO A 318 8.76 1.35 -13.09
C PRO A 318 7.32 1.82 -12.84
N GLU A 319 6.36 1.43 -13.69
CA GLU A 319 4.93 1.72 -13.49
C GLU A 319 4.40 1.22 -12.14
N ASN A 320 4.76 0.01 -11.72
CA ASN A 320 4.24 -0.58 -10.48
C ASN A 320 4.86 0.05 -9.22
N GLU A 321 6.06 0.63 -9.31
CA GLU A 321 6.60 1.50 -8.26
C GLU A 321 5.86 2.83 -8.18
N LEU A 322 5.68 3.53 -9.31
CA LEU A 322 4.91 4.78 -9.37
C LEU A 322 3.52 4.63 -8.74
N ILE A 323 2.86 3.51 -9.03
CA ILE A 323 1.51 3.20 -8.52
C ILE A 323 1.55 2.80 -7.04
N SER A 324 2.55 2.03 -6.60
CA SER A 324 2.72 1.68 -5.18
C SER A 324 3.00 2.90 -4.31
N ASN A 325 3.78 3.86 -4.83
CA ASN A 325 4.09 5.11 -4.16
C ASN A 325 2.89 6.05 -4.20
N TRP A 326 2.13 6.11 -5.30
CA TRP A 326 0.84 6.81 -5.36
C TRP A 326 -0.17 6.29 -4.33
N PHE A 327 -0.35 4.96 -4.22
CA PHE A 327 -1.20 4.35 -3.20
C PHE A 327 -0.75 4.75 -1.78
N SER A 328 0.54 4.60 -1.49
CA SER A 328 1.10 4.90 -0.16
C SER A 328 0.94 6.38 0.20
N LYS A 329 1.30 7.29 -0.72
CA LYS A 329 1.13 8.74 -0.61
C LYS A 329 -0.32 9.13 -0.32
N CYS A 330 -1.27 8.58 -1.08
CA CYS A 330 -2.70 8.89 -0.87
C CYS A 330 -3.19 8.38 0.49
N MET A 331 -2.82 7.17 0.91
CA MET A 331 -3.21 6.63 2.22
C MET A 331 -2.60 7.44 3.37
N THR A 332 -1.29 7.75 3.33
CA THR A 332 -0.63 8.57 4.35
C THR A 332 -1.20 9.99 4.42
N GLU A 333 -1.58 10.60 3.28
CA GLU A 333 -2.25 11.91 3.30
C GLU A 333 -3.65 11.82 3.95
N LEU A 334 -4.42 10.77 3.66
CA LEU A 334 -5.74 10.54 4.27
C LEU A 334 -5.64 10.22 5.76
N GLU A 335 -4.66 9.42 6.18
CA GLU A 335 -4.35 9.12 7.59
C GLU A 335 -3.95 10.40 8.34
N GLY A 336 -3.07 11.22 7.75
CA GLY A 336 -2.70 12.53 8.29
C GLY A 336 -3.89 13.48 8.43
N ARG A 337 -4.81 13.47 7.46
CA ARG A 337 -6.07 14.25 7.51
C ARG A 337 -7.05 13.73 8.57
N ILE A 338 -7.13 12.41 8.80
CA ILE A 338 -7.89 11.83 9.91
C ILE A 338 -7.27 12.27 11.24
N LYS A 339 -5.96 12.07 11.43
CA LYS A 339 -5.24 12.50 12.64
C LYS A 339 -5.39 13.99 12.90
N ALA A 340 -5.40 14.83 11.87
CA ALA A 340 -5.64 16.27 12.01
C ALA A 340 -7.07 16.65 12.45
N ILE A 341 -8.07 15.77 12.23
CA ILE A 341 -9.45 15.99 12.73
C ILE A 341 -9.57 15.65 14.21
N HIS A 342 -9.13 14.45 14.63
CA HIS A 342 -9.35 14.03 16.02
C HIS A 342 -8.17 14.39 16.93
N GLY A 343 -6.92 14.28 16.47
CA GLY A 343 -5.72 14.65 17.24
C GLY A 343 -5.43 13.75 18.43
N TYR A 344 -6.01 12.54 18.48
CA TYR A 344 -5.84 11.55 19.55
C TYR A 344 -4.98 10.36 19.11
N GLU A 345 -3.92 10.09 19.84
CA GLU A 345 -3.19 8.83 19.80
C GLU A 345 -3.84 7.79 20.73
N THR A 346 -3.65 6.51 20.39
CA THR A 346 -4.15 5.39 21.19
C THR A 346 -3.09 4.91 22.16
N ILE A 347 -3.29 5.12 23.47
CA ILE A 347 -2.34 4.67 24.50
C ILE A 347 -2.98 3.58 25.35
N ARG A 348 -2.36 2.40 25.37
CA ARG A 348 -2.78 1.28 26.22
C ARG A 348 -2.06 1.33 27.57
N VAL A 349 -2.80 1.28 28.67
CA VAL A 349 -2.30 1.47 30.05
C VAL A 349 -2.95 0.53 31.07
N TRP A 350 -2.26 0.33 32.20
CA TRP A 350 -2.82 -0.32 33.40
C TRP A 350 -3.52 0.71 34.30
N CYS A 351 -4.86 0.69 34.33
CA CYS A 351 -5.67 1.52 35.22
C CYS A 351 -6.04 0.75 36.49
N SER A 352 -5.89 1.35 37.67
CA SER A 352 -6.25 0.69 38.94
C SER A 352 -7.77 0.43 39.04
N SER A 353 -8.15 -0.83 39.30
CA SER A 353 -9.53 -1.32 39.24
C SER A 353 -10.42 -0.94 40.42
N HIS A 354 -9.84 -0.34 41.47
CA HIS A 354 -10.59 0.19 42.62
C HIS A 354 -11.54 1.36 42.26
N GLN A 355 -11.56 1.81 41.00
CA GLN A 355 -12.48 2.80 40.46
C GLN A 355 -13.29 2.19 39.32
N LYS A 356 -14.63 2.15 39.46
CA LYS A 356 -15.55 1.44 38.53
C LYS A 356 -15.53 1.94 37.08
N HIS A 357 -14.95 3.10 36.80
CA HIS A 357 -14.85 3.67 35.44
C HIS A 357 -13.41 4.13 35.17
N PRO A 358 -12.77 3.71 34.06
CA PRO A 358 -11.40 4.13 33.72
C PRO A 358 -11.17 5.66 33.69
N MET A 359 -12.18 6.44 33.26
CA MET A 359 -12.11 7.90 33.25
C MET A 359 -12.00 8.53 34.65
N ALA A 360 -12.32 7.81 35.74
CA ALA A 360 -12.04 8.28 37.09
C ALA A 360 -10.53 8.26 37.40
N SER A 361 -9.80 7.24 36.93
CA SER A 361 -8.34 7.13 37.12
C SER A 361 -7.60 8.23 36.37
N VAL A 362 -8.05 8.50 35.14
CA VAL A 362 -7.62 9.63 34.30
C VAL A 362 -7.82 10.97 35.04
N ARG A 363 -8.98 11.16 35.69
CA ARG A 363 -9.27 12.36 36.49
C ARG A 363 -8.38 12.46 37.72
N SER A 364 -8.21 11.39 38.50
CA SER A 364 -7.39 11.41 39.72
C SER A 364 -5.88 11.59 39.44
N LYS A 365 -5.43 11.32 38.21
CA LYS A 365 -4.06 11.60 37.72
C LYS A 365 -3.88 12.97 37.05
N GLY A 366 -4.93 13.79 36.95
CA GLY A 366 -4.84 15.12 36.32
C GLY A 366 -4.60 15.05 34.80
N LEU A 367 -5.32 14.17 34.11
CA LEU A 367 -5.18 13.91 32.66
C LEU A 367 -6.50 14.10 31.88
N HIS A 368 -7.56 14.57 32.53
CA HIS A 368 -8.90 14.72 31.94
C HIS A 368 -9.01 15.84 30.89
N ASP A 369 -8.03 16.74 30.88
CA ASP A 369 -7.82 17.80 29.91
C ASP A 369 -7.26 17.27 28.58
N VAL A 370 -6.44 16.22 28.61
CA VAL A 370 -5.80 15.61 27.43
C VAL A 370 -6.34 14.24 27.02
N VAL A 371 -7.10 13.54 27.88
CA VAL A 371 -7.72 12.24 27.58
C VAL A 371 -9.24 12.39 27.45
N ARG A 372 -9.82 11.92 26.34
CA ARG A 372 -11.28 12.04 26.08
C ARG A 372 -12.08 10.77 26.33
N ALA A 373 -11.50 9.61 26.10
CA ALA A 373 -12.16 8.31 26.20
C ALA A 373 -11.21 7.26 26.77
N ALA A 374 -11.79 6.21 27.35
CA ALA A 374 -11.05 5.15 28.02
C ALA A 374 -11.84 3.83 27.99
N VAL A 375 -11.46 2.94 27.07
CA VAL A 375 -12.14 1.66 26.80
C VAL A 375 -11.50 0.53 27.62
N PRO A 376 -12.24 -0.13 28.53
CA PRO A 376 -11.72 -1.26 29.28
C PRO A 376 -11.59 -2.52 28.40
N LEU A 377 -10.37 -3.04 28.29
CA LEU A 377 -10.03 -4.19 27.45
C LEU A 377 -10.16 -5.54 28.16
N GLN A 378 -10.36 -5.54 29.49
CA GLN A 378 -10.66 -6.73 30.29
C GLN A 378 -12.10 -6.68 30.81
N ASP A 379 -12.69 -7.83 31.16
CA ASP A 379 -13.98 -7.85 31.87
C ASP A 379 -13.79 -7.33 33.30
N PRO A 380 -14.65 -6.44 33.84
CA PRO A 380 -14.55 -5.97 35.23
C PRO A 380 -14.70 -7.10 36.28
N ASN A 381 -15.17 -8.28 35.89
CA ASN A 381 -15.26 -9.49 36.72
C ASN A 381 -14.10 -10.47 36.49
N TYR A 382 -13.13 -10.16 35.62
CA TYR A 382 -11.97 -11.02 35.35
C TYR A 382 -11.14 -11.21 36.63
N ARG A 383 -11.19 -12.43 37.18
CA ARG A 383 -10.36 -12.87 38.32
C ARG A 383 -9.14 -13.60 37.79
N ARG A 384 -7.96 -13.34 38.36
CA ARG A 384 -6.74 -14.11 38.07
C ARG A 384 -7.02 -15.60 38.16
N VAL A 385 -6.66 -16.36 37.13
CA VAL A 385 -6.35 -17.79 37.28
C VAL A 385 -5.00 -17.87 37.98
N ALA A 386 -4.83 -18.79 38.93
CA ALA A 386 -3.67 -18.80 39.84
C ALA A 386 -2.31 -18.98 39.13
N ASP A 387 -2.30 -19.60 37.95
CA ASP A 387 -1.10 -19.89 37.15
C ASP A 387 -0.89 -18.92 35.97
N ASP A 388 -1.70 -17.87 35.83
CA ASP A 388 -1.58 -16.93 34.72
C ASP A 388 -0.34 -16.03 34.92
N LYS A 389 0.64 -16.17 34.01
CA LYS A 389 1.94 -15.48 34.06
C LYS A 389 1.90 -14.08 33.46
N THR A 390 0.75 -13.62 32.95
CA THR A 390 0.57 -12.23 32.51
C THR A 390 0.88 -11.29 33.69
N VAL A 391 1.78 -10.33 33.45
CA VAL A 391 2.34 -9.45 34.49
C VAL A 391 1.35 -8.34 34.85
N HIS A 392 0.24 -8.74 35.47
CA HIS A 392 -0.80 -7.84 35.96
C HIS A 392 -0.39 -7.20 37.30
N PRO A 393 -0.27 -5.85 37.39
CA PRO A 393 -0.27 -5.16 38.67
C PRO A 393 -1.54 -5.53 39.45
N GLU A 394 -1.41 -5.77 40.75
CA GLU A 394 -2.53 -6.25 41.56
C GLU A 394 -3.65 -5.20 41.64
N GLY A 395 -4.88 -5.59 41.30
CA GLY A 395 -5.99 -4.66 41.20
C GLY A 395 -5.82 -3.62 40.08
N ALA A 396 -5.32 -4.02 38.91
CA ALA A 396 -5.35 -3.21 37.69
C ALA A 396 -6.16 -3.89 36.56
N ILE A 397 -6.80 -3.07 35.73
CA ILE A 397 -7.44 -3.45 34.46
C ILE A 397 -6.70 -2.79 33.30
N LEU A 398 -6.64 -3.49 32.18
CA LEU A 398 -6.08 -2.97 30.93
C LEU A 398 -7.08 -2.06 30.22
N VAL A 399 -6.62 -0.89 29.76
CA VAL A 399 -7.46 0.16 29.16
C VAL A 399 -6.77 0.77 27.95
N GLU A 400 -7.50 1.00 26.86
CA GLU A 400 -7.06 1.89 25.77
C GLU A 400 -7.64 3.29 25.95
N LEU A 401 -6.77 4.30 25.95
CA LEU A 401 -7.08 5.72 26.11
C LEU A 401 -6.99 6.45 24.77
N ALA A 402 -7.94 7.36 24.52
CA ALA A 402 -7.85 8.37 23.47
C ALA A 402 -7.16 9.62 24.04
N VAL A 403 -5.90 9.86 23.65
CA VAL A 403 -5.01 10.85 24.28
C VAL A 403 -4.53 11.86 23.26
N HIS A 404 -4.72 13.16 23.51
CA HIS A 404 -4.23 14.20 22.61
C HIS A 404 -2.71 14.08 22.44
N GLU A 405 -2.17 14.36 21.25
CA GLU A 405 -0.73 14.21 20.96
C GLU A 405 0.17 14.92 22.00
N GLU A 406 -0.15 16.16 22.37
CA GLU A 406 0.51 16.93 23.45
C GLU A 406 0.46 16.23 24.83
N GLY A 407 -0.59 15.44 25.07
CA GLY A 407 -0.83 14.68 26.30
C GLY A 407 -0.09 13.34 26.36
N VAL A 408 0.40 12.81 25.24
CA VAL A 408 1.03 11.48 25.17
C VAL A 408 2.14 11.32 26.21
N ARG A 409 3.05 12.30 26.28
CA ARG A 409 4.16 12.30 27.25
C ARG A 409 3.69 12.39 28.71
N ARG A 410 2.56 13.07 28.97
CA ARG A 410 1.96 13.17 30.33
C ARG A 410 1.32 11.84 30.75
N VAL A 411 0.58 11.18 29.86
CA VAL A 411 -0.05 9.89 30.13
C VAL A 411 1.02 8.80 30.35
N VAL A 412 2.02 8.69 29.47
CA VAL A 412 3.12 7.71 29.62
C VAL A 412 3.90 7.95 30.91
N ARG A 413 4.17 9.21 31.31
CA ARG A 413 4.81 9.52 32.60
C ARG A 413 3.96 9.14 33.81
N GLN A 414 2.63 9.16 33.68
CA GLN A 414 1.70 8.89 34.79
C GLN A 414 1.30 7.42 34.93
N TYR A 415 1.29 6.64 33.85
CA TYR A 415 0.91 5.22 33.86
C TYR A 415 2.09 4.25 33.63
N GLY A 416 3.21 4.75 33.11
CA GLY A 416 4.30 3.90 32.61
C GLY A 416 3.99 3.28 31.25
N PRO A 417 4.98 2.63 30.61
CA PRO A 417 4.74 1.77 29.46
C PRO A 417 3.98 0.50 29.90
N PRO A 418 3.11 -0.09 29.06
CA PRO A 418 2.34 -1.29 29.41
C PRO A 418 3.19 -2.56 29.55
N GLY A 419 4.40 -2.58 28.97
CA GLY A 419 5.37 -3.70 29.03
C GLY A 419 5.38 -4.62 27.80
N PHE A 420 4.45 -4.44 26.86
CA PHE A 420 4.24 -5.28 25.69
C PHE A 420 3.69 -4.44 24.52
N PHE A 421 3.72 -4.99 23.29
CA PHE A 421 3.10 -4.37 22.12
C PHE A 421 1.63 -4.82 21.99
N PRO A 422 0.67 -3.91 21.70
CA PRO A 422 -0.72 -4.28 21.43
C PRO A 422 -0.83 -5.36 20.34
N MET A 423 -1.66 -6.38 20.58
CA MET A 423 -1.92 -7.53 19.70
C MET A 423 -0.71 -8.41 19.37
N SER A 424 0.39 -8.30 20.13
CA SER A 424 1.49 -9.27 20.11
C SER A 424 1.16 -10.54 20.89
N ASP A 425 2.01 -11.57 20.79
CA ASP A 425 1.81 -12.82 21.54
C ASP A 425 2.00 -12.66 23.06
N ASP A 426 2.67 -11.59 23.51
CA ASP A 426 2.82 -11.20 24.92
C ASP A 426 1.66 -10.32 25.43
N ASP A 427 0.71 -9.94 24.57
CA ASP A 427 -0.42 -9.09 24.94
C ASP A 427 -1.42 -9.86 25.84
N PRO A 428 -1.73 -9.38 27.06
CA PRO A 428 -2.74 -10.01 27.91
C PRO A 428 -4.13 -10.12 27.27
N VAL A 429 -4.49 -9.24 26.33
CA VAL A 429 -5.77 -9.36 25.58
C VAL A 429 -5.79 -10.58 24.66
N VAL A 430 -4.62 -11.01 24.16
CA VAL A 430 -4.44 -12.22 23.35
C VAL A 430 -4.26 -13.44 24.25
N LEU A 431 -3.38 -13.36 25.25
CA LEU A 431 -3.06 -14.49 26.14
C LEU A 431 -4.27 -15.00 26.91
N SER A 432 -5.19 -14.12 27.34
CA SER A 432 -6.40 -14.51 28.08
C SER A 432 -7.47 -15.23 27.27
N GLN A 433 -7.33 -15.33 25.94
CA GLN A 433 -8.36 -15.92 25.07
C GLN A 433 -8.34 -17.46 25.04
N PRO A 434 -9.48 -18.10 24.77
CA PRO A 434 -9.51 -19.51 24.37
C PRO A 434 -8.88 -19.69 22.98
N GLY A 435 -8.01 -20.69 22.85
CA GLY A 435 -7.35 -21.04 21.59
C GLY A 435 -6.32 -22.15 21.80
N LYS A 436 -6.04 -22.95 20.77
CA LYS A 436 -4.99 -24.00 20.82
C LYS A 436 -3.65 -23.48 20.31
N THR A 437 -3.71 -22.57 19.34
CA THR A 437 -2.59 -21.84 18.76
C THR A 437 -2.65 -20.36 19.17
N MET A 438 -1.55 -19.63 18.98
CA MET A 438 -1.58 -18.16 19.15
C MET A 438 -2.42 -17.47 18.08
N GLU A 439 -2.57 -18.08 16.90
CA GLU A 439 -3.45 -17.57 15.84
C GLU A 439 -4.93 -17.62 16.27
N ASP A 440 -5.41 -18.77 16.78
CA ASP A 440 -6.76 -18.89 17.38
C ASP A 440 -7.01 -17.79 18.42
N LYS A 441 -6.01 -17.57 19.30
CA LYS A 441 -6.10 -16.57 20.37
C LYS A 441 -6.14 -15.14 19.85
N ARG A 442 -5.34 -14.79 18.83
CA ARG A 442 -5.38 -13.47 18.20
C ARG A 442 -6.72 -13.22 17.52
N ILE A 443 -7.28 -14.22 16.84
CA ILE A 443 -8.62 -14.17 16.22
C ILE A 443 -9.69 -13.90 17.27
N ALA A 444 -9.70 -14.68 18.36
CA ALA A 444 -10.61 -14.48 19.48
C ALA A 444 -10.44 -13.11 20.16
N ALA A 445 -9.20 -12.62 20.30
CA ALA A 445 -8.89 -11.33 20.91
C ALA A 445 -9.44 -10.16 20.10
N TYR A 446 -9.22 -10.16 18.78
CA TYR A 446 -9.80 -9.16 17.91
C TYR A 446 -11.34 -9.25 17.88
N ALA A 447 -11.94 -10.45 17.94
CA ALA A 447 -13.39 -10.60 18.01
C ALA A 447 -13.99 -10.05 19.33
N ASP A 448 -13.34 -10.27 20.47
CA ASP A 448 -13.74 -9.67 21.76
C ASP A 448 -13.56 -8.14 21.73
N LEU A 449 -12.45 -7.63 21.20
CA LEU A 449 -12.24 -6.19 21.00
C LEU A 449 -13.31 -5.56 20.09
N LEU A 450 -13.70 -6.23 19.00
CA LEU A 450 -14.77 -5.79 18.11
C LEU A 450 -16.09 -5.67 18.88
N GLY A 451 -16.42 -6.69 19.69
CA GLY A 451 -17.60 -6.70 20.56
C GLY A 451 -17.58 -5.57 21.59
N ARG A 452 -16.44 -5.35 22.27
CA ARG A 452 -16.23 -4.28 23.26
C ARG A 452 -16.40 -2.89 22.64
N TYR A 453 -15.68 -2.60 21.57
CA TYR A 453 -15.76 -1.30 20.90
C TYR A 453 -17.15 -1.06 20.28
N SER A 454 -17.80 -2.10 19.75
CA SER A 454 -19.17 -2.01 19.20
C SER A 454 -20.22 -1.82 20.27
N ARG A 455 -19.96 -2.28 21.51
CA ARG A 455 -20.79 -1.99 22.68
C ARG A 455 -20.57 -0.54 23.14
N TYR A 456 -19.32 -0.15 23.31
CA TYR A 456 -18.91 1.19 23.76
C TYR A 456 -19.40 2.31 22.81
N LEU A 457 -19.43 2.07 21.49
CA LEU A 457 -19.99 3.03 20.51
C LEU A 457 -21.51 3.24 20.67
N ARG A 458 -22.24 2.22 21.14
CA ARG A 458 -23.71 2.22 21.25
C ARG A 458 -24.22 2.64 22.62
N GLU A 459 -23.52 2.25 23.69
CA GLU A 459 -24.00 2.39 25.07
C GLU A 459 -23.47 3.65 25.78
N GLU A 460 -22.27 4.14 25.43
CA GLU A 460 -21.65 5.27 26.14
C GLU A 460 -22.00 6.64 25.54
N ARG A 461 -22.10 7.65 26.42
CA ARG A 461 -22.33 9.06 26.04
C ARG A 461 -21.02 9.73 25.58
N LEU A 462 -20.42 9.17 24.55
CA LEU A 462 -19.20 9.68 23.93
C LEU A 462 -19.43 11.02 23.23
N GLY A 463 -18.55 11.99 23.47
CA GLY A 463 -18.44 13.18 22.64
C GLY A 463 -18.04 12.81 21.20
N PRO A 464 -18.35 13.63 20.17
CA PRO A 464 -18.20 13.23 18.78
C PRO A 464 -16.79 12.76 18.39
N MET A 465 -15.75 13.45 18.86
CA MET A 465 -14.36 13.03 18.62
C MET A 465 -13.96 11.72 19.29
N ALA A 466 -14.59 11.36 20.42
CA ALA A 466 -14.42 10.04 21.01
C ALA A 466 -15.14 8.96 20.18
N LYS A 467 -16.25 9.30 19.49
CA LYS A 467 -16.90 8.40 18.52
C LYS A 467 -16.04 8.22 17.25
N VAL A 468 -15.35 9.26 16.78
CA VAL A 468 -14.36 9.16 15.68
C VAL A 468 -13.31 8.11 16.05
N TRP A 469 -12.63 8.27 17.19
CA TRP A 469 -11.58 7.34 17.62
C TRP A 469 -12.13 5.93 17.88
N VAL A 470 -13.30 5.76 18.49
CA VAL A 470 -13.94 4.44 18.66
C VAL A 470 -14.24 3.77 17.31
N ALA A 471 -14.73 4.52 16.32
CA ALA A 471 -14.94 4.03 14.96
C ALA A 471 -13.61 3.75 14.22
N GLU A 472 -12.53 4.48 14.55
CA GLU A 472 -11.16 4.25 14.07
C GLU A 472 -10.56 2.95 14.64
N ARG A 473 -10.83 2.62 15.90
CA ARG A 473 -10.45 1.32 16.47
C ARG A 473 -11.25 0.18 15.83
N LEU A 474 -12.57 0.34 15.67
CA LEU A 474 -13.48 -0.68 15.09
C LEU A 474 -13.03 -1.21 13.73
N ALA A 475 -13.08 -0.42 12.65
CA ALA A 475 -12.71 -0.95 11.33
C ALA A 475 -11.20 -1.19 11.14
N GLY A 476 -10.37 -0.93 12.16
CA GLY A 476 -9.00 -1.44 12.24
C GLY A 476 -9.02 -2.92 12.67
N ILE A 477 -9.73 -3.21 13.76
CA ILE A 477 -10.02 -4.57 14.23
C ILE A 477 -10.74 -5.40 13.14
N GLU A 478 -11.68 -4.83 12.39
CA GLU A 478 -12.37 -5.53 11.29
C GLU A 478 -11.44 -5.85 10.11
N ASN A 479 -10.55 -4.92 9.72
CA ASN A 479 -9.59 -5.16 8.62
C ASN A 479 -8.59 -6.25 9.00
N GLU A 480 -8.07 -6.22 10.24
CA GLU A 480 -7.21 -7.28 10.78
C GLU A 480 -7.93 -8.63 10.82
N LEU A 481 -9.16 -8.70 11.36
CA LEU A 481 -9.99 -9.91 11.35
C LEU A 481 -10.19 -10.47 9.93
N SER A 482 -10.44 -9.62 8.94
CA SER A 482 -10.63 -10.06 7.54
C SER A 482 -9.37 -10.71 6.92
N VAL A 483 -8.18 -10.45 7.50
CA VAL A 483 -6.90 -11.03 7.10
C VAL A 483 -6.61 -12.33 7.84
N ILE A 484 -6.75 -12.36 9.17
CA ILE A 484 -6.40 -13.53 10.00
C ILE A 484 -7.52 -14.57 10.10
N HIS A 485 -8.77 -14.17 9.88
CA HIS A 485 -9.94 -15.05 9.89
C HIS A 485 -10.95 -14.63 8.82
N PRO A 486 -10.63 -14.84 7.52
CA PRO A 486 -11.57 -14.59 6.44
C PRO A 486 -12.88 -15.36 6.68
N ASN A 487 -13.97 -14.62 6.96
CA ASN A 487 -15.28 -15.18 7.29
C ASN A 487 -15.68 -16.28 6.30
N ARG A 488 -16.15 -17.43 6.81
CA ARG A 488 -16.60 -18.52 5.95
C ARG A 488 -17.97 -18.19 5.35
N LEU A 489 -17.96 -17.49 4.21
CA LEU A 489 -19.17 -17.24 3.43
C LEU A 489 -19.74 -18.57 2.92
N GLU A 490 -21.06 -18.69 2.97
CA GLU A 490 -21.78 -19.83 2.43
C GLU A 490 -22.59 -19.42 1.20
N THR A 491 -22.76 -20.40 0.30
CA THR A 491 -23.29 -20.18 -1.05
C THR A 491 -24.78 -20.46 -1.08
N ILE A 492 -25.60 -19.41 -1.20
CA ILE A 492 -27.06 -19.54 -1.29
C ILE A 492 -27.51 -19.25 -2.71
N ARG A 493 -28.20 -20.20 -3.36
CA ARG A 493 -28.81 -19.96 -4.66
C ARG A 493 -30.25 -19.46 -4.52
N ILE A 494 -30.52 -18.32 -5.15
CA ILE A 494 -31.87 -17.73 -5.23
C ILE A 494 -32.32 -17.58 -6.68
N ARG A 495 -33.63 -17.43 -6.86
CA ARG A 495 -34.22 -16.82 -8.07
C ARG A 495 -34.47 -15.34 -7.84
N CYS A 496 -34.10 -14.54 -8.83
CA CYS A 496 -34.43 -13.12 -8.91
C CYS A 496 -35.44 -12.90 -10.04
N PRO A 497 -36.61 -12.27 -9.81
CA PRO A 497 -37.50 -11.88 -10.91
C PRO A 497 -36.79 -10.90 -11.85
N ARG A 498 -36.88 -11.14 -13.16
CA ARG A 498 -36.00 -10.53 -14.16
C ARG A 498 -36.36 -9.09 -14.58
N TYR A 499 -37.36 -8.49 -13.94
CA TYR A 499 -37.92 -7.22 -14.37
C TYR A 499 -36.99 -6.04 -14.05
N GLN A 500 -36.27 -5.61 -15.10
CA GLN A 500 -35.52 -4.35 -15.24
C GLN A 500 -34.34 -4.09 -14.29
N SER A 501 -34.22 -4.87 -13.21
CA SER A 501 -33.26 -4.67 -12.11
C SER A 501 -32.04 -5.58 -12.23
N HIS A 502 -30.84 -5.09 -11.87
CA HIS A 502 -29.69 -5.96 -11.58
C HIS A 502 -29.97 -6.80 -10.32
N PRO A 503 -29.52 -8.08 -10.20
CA PRO A 503 -29.72 -8.89 -8.99
C PRO A 503 -29.38 -8.19 -7.67
N TRP A 504 -28.30 -7.39 -7.66
CA TRP A 504 -27.90 -6.62 -6.48
C TRP A 504 -28.97 -5.60 -6.01
N GLU A 505 -29.73 -5.00 -6.92
CA GLU A 505 -30.81 -4.09 -6.55
C GLU A 505 -31.94 -4.79 -5.79
N ILE A 506 -32.17 -6.08 -6.05
CA ILE A 506 -33.17 -6.88 -5.34
C ILE A 506 -32.67 -7.16 -3.91
N ILE A 507 -31.38 -7.53 -3.76
CA ILE A 507 -30.71 -7.66 -2.46
C ILE A 507 -30.76 -6.35 -1.65
N GLN A 508 -30.62 -5.18 -2.28
CA GLN A 508 -30.80 -3.89 -1.62
C GLN A 508 -32.26 -3.57 -1.26
N LYS A 509 -33.22 -3.84 -2.17
CA LYS A 509 -34.67 -3.64 -1.93
C LYS A 509 -35.21 -4.53 -0.79
N LEU A 510 -34.52 -5.64 -0.49
CA LEU A 510 -34.82 -6.57 0.60
C LEU A 510 -34.02 -6.31 1.90
N ASP A 511 -33.23 -5.23 1.94
CA ASP A 511 -32.35 -4.90 3.08
C ASP A 511 -31.43 -6.08 3.48
N LEU A 512 -30.66 -6.61 2.52
CA LEU A 512 -29.73 -7.73 2.69
C LEU A 512 -28.26 -7.35 2.39
N GLY A 513 -27.96 -6.08 2.09
CA GLY A 513 -26.62 -5.61 1.70
C GLY A 513 -25.58 -5.55 2.84
N ASP A 514 -26.02 -5.68 4.09
CA ASP A 514 -25.21 -5.87 5.29
C ASP A 514 -24.64 -7.29 5.42
N VAL A 515 -25.36 -8.32 4.94
CA VAL A 515 -25.02 -9.75 5.10
C VAL A 515 -24.69 -10.49 3.79
N VAL A 516 -25.09 -9.97 2.63
CA VAL A 516 -24.71 -10.50 1.31
C VAL A 516 -23.46 -9.76 0.83
N ARG A 517 -22.34 -10.49 0.70
CA ARG A 517 -21.05 -9.95 0.26
C ARG A 517 -20.88 -10.02 -1.26
N GLU A 518 -21.51 -10.99 -1.93
CA GLU A 518 -21.42 -11.17 -3.38
C GLU A 518 -22.70 -11.75 -4.02
N VAL A 519 -22.91 -11.46 -5.30
CA VAL A 519 -24.10 -11.80 -6.08
C VAL A 519 -23.67 -12.18 -7.51
N VAL A 520 -23.40 -13.47 -7.76
CA VAL A 520 -22.96 -13.99 -9.06
C VAL A 520 -24.18 -14.42 -9.91
N PRO A 521 -24.53 -13.69 -10.99
CA PRO A 521 -25.58 -14.14 -11.91
C PRO A 521 -25.09 -15.36 -12.70
N LEU A 522 -25.96 -16.34 -12.90
CA LEU A 522 -25.58 -17.65 -13.44
C LEU A 522 -26.07 -17.91 -14.87
N GLU A 523 -26.78 -16.95 -15.46
CA GLU A 523 -27.47 -17.08 -16.73
C GLU A 523 -27.18 -15.85 -17.61
N ASP A 524 -26.74 -16.09 -18.85
CA ASP A 524 -26.52 -15.02 -19.83
C ASP A 524 -27.86 -14.35 -20.21
N ARG A 525 -27.85 -13.02 -20.36
CA ARG A 525 -29.05 -12.15 -20.47
C ARG A 525 -30.00 -12.44 -21.66
N LEU A 526 -29.75 -13.46 -22.48
CA LEU A 526 -30.35 -13.68 -23.80
C LEU A 526 -31.53 -14.67 -23.82
N ILE A 527 -31.63 -15.61 -22.87
CA ILE A 527 -32.70 -16.64 -22.86
C ILE A 527 -33.98 -16.06 -22.24
N SER A 528 -35.18 -16.31 -22.78
CA SER A 528 -36.42 -15.58 -22.44
C SER A 528 -37.18 -16.05 -21.18
N GLN A 529 -36.50 -16.32 -20.05
CA GLN A 529 -37.14 -16.68 -18.78
C GLN A 529 -37.61 -15.48 -17.94
N GLU A 530 -38.60 -15.67 -17.06
CA GLU A 530 -39.20 -14.62 -16.20
C GLU A 530 -38.40 -14.32 -14.91
N SER A 531 -37.54 -15.26 -14.50
CA SER A 531 -36.57 -15.09 -13.42
C SER A 531 -35.17 -15.44 -13.92
N ILE A 532 -34.16 -15.13 -13.11
CA ILE A 532 -32.77 -15.54 -13.31
C ILE A 532 -32.20 -16.17 -12.04
N GLN A 533 -31.37 -17.20 -12.18
CA GLN A 533 -30.67 -17.81 -11.04
C GLN A 533 -29.38 -17.06 -10.68
N VAL A 534 -29.12 -17.00 -9.38
CA VAL A 534 -28.03 -16.21 -8.79
C VAL A 534 -27.44 -16.95 -7.59
N ASP A 535 -26.12 -17.18 -7.59
CA ASP A 535 -25.40 -17.67 -6.42
C ASP A 535 -24.92 -16.47 -5.58
N LEU A 536 -25.35 -16.41 -4.32
CA LEU A 536 -24.99 -15.39 -3.35
C LEU A 536 -23.84 -15.88 -2.46
N ALA A 537 -22.88 -15.02 -2.13
CA ALA A 537 -21.98 -15.25 -0.99
C ALA A 537 -22.56 -14.54 0.23
N VAL A 538 -22.96 -15.31 1.25
CA VAL A 538 -23.73 -14.82 2.40
C VAL A 538 -23.00 -15.13 3.69
N GLU A 539 -22.99 -14.17 4.62
CA GLU A 539 -22.47 -14.41 5.97
C GLU A 539 -23.35 -15.39 6.75
N PRO A 540 -22.80 -16.24 7.64
CA PRO A 540 -23.58 -17.21 8.43
C PRO A 540 -24.75 -16.61 9.22
N SER A 541 -24.62 -15.35 9.66
CA SER A 541 -25.66 -14.55 10.31
C SER A 541 -26.86 -14.23 9.40
N GLY A 542 -26.63 -14.06 8.10
CA GLY A 542 -27.62 -13.67 7.11
C GLY A 542 -28.43 -14.82 6.51
N ILE A 543 -27.95 -16.06 6.61
CA ILE A 543 -28.53 -17.24 5.92
C ILE A 543 -30.04 -17.36 6.14
N SER A 544 -30.49 -17.23 7.40
CA SER A 544 -31.91 -17.29 7.76
C SER A 544 -32.73 -16.14 7.15
N ARG A 545 -32.19 -14.92 7.12
CA ARG A 545 -32.86 -13.73 6.59
C ARG A 545 -32.97 -13.77 5.07
N VAL A 546 -31.92 -14.21 4.37
CA VAL A 546 -31.97 -14.49 2.93
C VAL A 546 -33.01 -15.58 2.62
N GLY A 547 -33.06 -16.65 3.42
CA GLY A 547 -34.04 -17.74 3.25
C GLY A 547 -35.49 -17.38 3.55
N GLN A 548 -35.75 -16.25 4.24
CA GLN A 548 -37.08 -15.71 4.47
C GLN A 548 -37.52 -14.71 3.39
N LEU A 549 -36.58 -13.98 2.80
CA LEU A 549 -36.87 -12.85 1.90
C LEU A 549 -36.68 -13.16 0.41
N CYS A 550 -35.98 -14.24 0.06
CA CYS A 550 -35.69 -14.64 -1.33
C CYS A 550 -36.30 -16.01 -1.68
N GLU A 551 -36.68 -16.23 -2.95
CA GLU A 551 -37.05 -17.57 -3.42
C GLU A 551 -35.79 -18.45 -3.54
N LEU A 552 -35.58 -19.31 -2.53
CA LEU A 552 -34.51 -20.31 -2.53
C LEU A 552 -34.76 -21.37 -3.62
N VAL A 553 -33.72 -21.70 -4.39
CA VAL A 553 -33.76 -22.82 -5.33
C VAL A 553 -33.71 -24.13 -4.55
N LYS A 554 -34.82 -24.89 -4.59
CA LYS A 554 -35.04 -26.09 -3.74
C LYS A 554 -34.33 -27.37 -4.20
N PHE A 555 -33.63 -27.33 -5.33
CA PHE A 555 -32.91 -28.47 -5.90
C PHE A 555 -31.47 -28.53 -5.38
N GLN A 556 -30.83 -29.71 -5.43
CA GLN A 556 -29.43 -29.82 -5.06
C GLN A 556 -28.56 -29.08 -6.09
N ARG A 557 -27.87 -28.03 -5.65
CA ARG A 557 -26.99 -27.19 -6.49
C ARG A 557 -26.00 -28.07 -7.28
N LEU A 558 -26.05 -27.92 -8.61
CA LEU A 558 -25.27 -28.69 -9.60
C LEU A 558 -25.63 -30.20 -9.69
N SER A 559 -26.91 -30.57 -9.50
CA SER A 559 -27.46 -31.89 -9.86
C SER A 559 -27.95 -31.96 -11.32
N GLU A 560 -28.57 -33.08 -11.73
CA GLU A 560 -29.26 -33.20 -13.04
C GLU A 560 -30.57 -32.39 -13.10
N ASP A 561 -31.12 -32.03 -11.94
CA ASP A 561 -32.34 -31.23 -11.78
C ASP A 561 -32.05 -29.71 -11.74
N ASP A 562 -30.78 -29.33 -11.64
CA ASP A 562 -30.34 -27.94 -11.70
C ASP A 562 -30.65 -27.37 -13.10
N PRO A 563 -31.50 -26.34 -13.23
CA PRO A 563 -31.90 -25.85 -14.54
C PRO A 563 -30.73 -25.35 -15.40
N ILE A 564 -29.60 -24.95 -14.81
CA ILE A 564 -28.39 -24.56 -15.56
C ILE A 564 -27.80 -25.77 -16.32
N ILE A 565 -27.93 -26.97 -15.75
CA ILE A 565 -27.50 -28.22 -16.39
C ILE A 565 -28.54 -28.66 -17.44
N GLN A 566 -29.83 -28.52 -17.14
CA GLN A 566 -30.91 -28.87 -18.07
C GLN A 566 -30.96 -27.97 -19.31
N MET A 567 -30.61 -26.69 -19.19
CA MET A 567 -30.57 -25.71 -20.28
C MET A 567 -29.37 -25.86 -21.24
N GLN A 568 -28.43 -26.77 -20.96
CA GLN A 568 -27.31 -26.99 -21.89
C GLN A 568 -27.81 -27.71 -23.16
N PRO A 569 -27.32 -27.32 -24.36
CA PRO A 569 -27.79 -27.87 -25.63
C PRO A 569 -27.56 -29.38 -25.75
N ASP A 570 -28.32 -30.01 -26.65
CA ASP A 570 -28.55 -31.46 -26.70
C ASP A 570 -27.28 -32.31 -26.61
N GLY A 571 -27.32 -33.28 -25.71
CA GLY A 571 -26.23 -34.22 -25.45
C GLY A 571 -26.53 -35.15 -24.27
N ASP A 572 -25.70 -36.17 -24.14
CA ASP A 572 -25.69 -37.09 -23.00
C ASP A 572 -25.66 -36.31 -21.65
N PRO A 573 -26.30 -36.82 -20.57
CA PRO A 573 -26.26 -36.19 -19.25
C PRO A 573 -24.86 -35.82 -18.75
N HIS A 574 -23.79 -36.57 -19.09
CA HIS A 574 -22.41 -36.21 -18.74
C HIS A 574 -21.93 -34.95 -19.49
N MET A 575 -22.25 -34.81 -20.77
CA MET A 575 -21.91 -33.60 -21.55
C MET A 575 -22.70 -32.39 -21.07
N ARG A 576 -23.98 -32.55 -20.74
CA ARG A 576 -24.79 -31.43 -20.17
C ARG A 576 -24.27 -31.00 -18.79
N LYS A 577 -23.87 -31.95 -17.92
CA LYS A 577 -23.13 -31.63 -16.67
C LYS A 577 -21.84 -30.87 -16.94
N PHE A 578 -20.98 -31.38 -17.83
CA PHE A 578 -19.70 -30.75 -18.16
C PHE A 578 -19.87 -29.32 -18.68
N ASN A 579 -20.80 -29.10 -19.63
CA ASN A 579 -21.07 -27.78 -20.18
C ASN A 579 -21.60 -26.81 -19.10
N GLY A 580 -22.54 -27.26 -18.27
CA GLY A 580 -23.13 -26.43 -17.21
C GLY A 580 -22.13 -26.11 -16.08
N TYR A 581 -21.29 -27.06 -15.67
CA TYR A 581 -20.21 -26.81 -14.72
C TYR A 581 -19.20 -25.80 -15.28
N ASN A 582 -18.84 -25.90 -16.56
CA ASN A 582 -17.97 -24.92 -17.23
C ASN A 582 -18.64 -23.54 -17.35
N HIS A 583 -19.95 -23.46 -17.58
CA HIS A 583 -20.67 -22.18 -17.56
C HIS A 583 -20.58 -21.51 -16.19
N VAL A 584 -20.91 -22.22 -15.11
CA VAL A 584 -20.83 -21.67 -13.74
C VAL A 584 -19.38 -21.32 -13.38
N LEU A 585 -18.41 -22.17 -13.72
CA LEU A 585 -16.98 -21.90 -13.54
C LEU A 585 -16.52 -20.63 -14.27
N ARG A 586 -17.06 -20.36 -15.46
CA ARG A 586 -16.81 -19.12 -16.21
C ARG A 586 -17.38 -17.92 -15.46
N GLN A 587 -18.65 -17.95 -15.05
CA GLN A 587 -19.28 -16.85 -14.29
C GLN A 587 -18.54 -16.57 -12.98
N PHE A 588 -18.13 -17.60 -12.23
CA PHE A 588 -17.31 -17.44 -11.02
C PHE A 588 -15.92 -16.87 -11.30
N LYS A 589 -15.26 -17.24 -12.40
CA LYS A 589 -13.95 -16.67 -12.79
C LYS A 589 -14.07 -15.22 -13.27
N GLU A 590 -15.13 -14.86 -14.00
CA GLU A 590 -15.42 -13.49 -14.42
C GLU A 590 -15.76 -12.59 -13.22
N ALA A 591 -16.64 -13.04 -12.33
CA ALA A 591 -16.98 -12.32 -11.09
C ALA A 591 -15.77 -12.16 -10.16
N ARG A 592 -14.97 -13.23 -9.97
CA ARG A 592 -13.68 -13.15 -9.24
C ARG A 592 -12.74 -12.13 -9.88
N ALA A 593 -12.59 -12.12 -11.20
CA ALA A 593 -11.73 -11.16 -11.89
C ALA A 593 -12.14 -9.70 -11.64
N LEU A 594 -13.45 -9.45 -11.54
CA LEU A 594 -14.01 -8.13 -11.22
C LEU A 594 -13.89 -7.74 -9.73
N ARG A 595 -13.84 -8.70 -8.80
CA ARG A 595 -14.02 -8.45 -7.35
C ARG A 595 -13.08 -9.25 -6.42
N GLN A 596 -11.76 -9.16 -6.65
CA GLN A 596 -10.72 -9.82 -5.82
C GLN A 596 -10.47 -9.17 -4.42
N ILE A 597 -11.52 -8.78 -3.68
CA ILE A 597 -11.40 -7.70 -2.67
C ILE A 597 -12.17 -7.86 -1.36
N ASP A 598 -12.22 -9.08 -0.87
CA ASP A 598 -12.47 -9.43 0.52
C ASP A 598 -11.80 -10.80 0.73
N GLY A 599 -11.11 -11.01 1.86
CA GLY A 599 -10.43 -12.28 2.16
C GLY A 599 -11.43 -13.43 2.27
N ALA A 600 -12.58 -13.16 2.91
CA ALA A 600 -13.72 -14.08 3.00
C ALA A 600 -14.24 -14.46 1.61
N LEU A 601 -14.34 -13.47 0.73
CA LEU A 601 -14.84 -13.63 -0.63
C LEU A 601 -13.83 -14.30 -1.57
N MET A 602 -12.54 -14.04 -1.43
CA MET A 602 -11.49 -14.72 -2.19
C MET A 602 -11.41 -16.20 -1.82
N PHE A 603 -11.46 -16.52 -0.53
CA PHE A 603 -11.54 -17.91 -0.05
C PHE A 603 -12.82 -18.60 -0.53
N TRP A 604 -13.95 -17.89 -0.56
CA TRP A 604 -15.21 -18.36 -1.15
C TRP A 604 -15.10 -18.64 -2.65
N TYR A 605 -14.57 -17.71 -3.44
CA TYR A 605 -14.33 -17.91 -4.87
C TYR A 605 -13.39 -19.10 -5.12
N GLU A 606 -12.36 -19.30 -4.30
CA GLU A 606 -11.42 -20.42 -4.43
C GLU A 606 -12.05 -21.76 -4.06
N LYS A 607 -12.78 -21.84 -2.94
CA LYS A 607 -13.63 -23.00 -2.55
C LYS A 607 -14.54 -23.42 -3.71
N GLU A 608 -15.26 -22.47 -4.30
CA GLU A 608 -16.25 -22.72 -5.36
C GLU A 608 -15.60 -23.11 -6.70
N ILE A 609 -14.54 -22.39 -7.11
CA ILE A 609 -13.76 -22.73 -8.32
C ILE A 609 -13.11 -24.11 -8.19
N MET A 610 -12.54 -24.45 -7.03
CA MET A 610 -11.91 -25.75 -6.80
C MET A 610 -12.90 -26.91 -6.76
N ASP A 611 -14.11 -26.73 -6.19
CA ASP A 611 -15.14 -27.78 -6.23
C ASP A 611 -15.64 -28.01 -7.66
N LEU A 612 -15.90 -26.93 -8.42
CA LEU A 612 -16.26 -27.02 -9.85
C LEU A 612 -15.17 -27.73 -10.67
N GLU A 613 -13.89 -27.36 -10.51
CA GLU A 613 -12.77 -28.01 -11.18
C GLU A 613 -12.50 -29.45 -10.70
N SER A 614 -12.91 -29.81 -9.48
CA SER A 614 -12.90 -31.20 -8.99
C SER A 614 -14.03 -32.00 -9.65
N ARG A 615 -15.24 -31.44 -9.74
CA ARG A 615 -16.40 -32.07 -10.39
C ARG A 615 -16.17 -32.29 -11.89
N ILE A 616 -15.60 -31.31 -12.60
CA ILE A 616 -15.24 -31.42 -14.02
C ILE A 616 -14.21 -32.54 -14.23
N ARG A 617 -13.13 -32.60 -13.42
CA ARG A 617 -12.15 -33.70 -13.48
C ARG A 617 -12.79 -35.08 -13.26
N ARG A 618 -13.75 -35.21 -12.35
CA ARG A 618 -14.47 -36.47 -12.10
C ARG A 618 -15.39 -36.92 -13.26
N LEU A 619 -15.69 -36.06 -14.23
CA LEU A 619 -16.42 -36.44 -15.44
C LEU A 619 -15.51 -37.01 -16.55
N GLY A 620 -14.18 -36.96 -16.39
CA GLY A 620 -13.22 -37.57 -17.33
C GLY A 620 -12.86 -36.73 -18.56
N TYR A 621 -13.14 -35.42 -18.56
CA TYR A 621 -12.92 -34.49 -19.68
C TYR A 621 -11.79 -33.47 -19.38
N VAL A 622 -10.63 -33.95 -18.91
CA VAL A 622 -9.42 -33.16 -18.59
C VAL A 622 -8.16 -33.91 -19.00
#